data_AF-A0A133ZPC7-F1
#
_entry.id   AF-A0A133ZPC7-F1
#
_cell.length_a   1.000
_cell.length_b   1.000
_cell.length_c   1.000
_cell.angle_alpha   90.00
_cell.angle_beta   90.00
_cell.angle_gamma   90.00
#
_symmetry.space_group_name_H-M   'P 1'
#
loop_
_entity.id
_entity.type
_entity.pdbx_description
1 polymer ?
#
loop_
_entity_poly.entity_id
_entity_poly.type
_entity_poly.pdbx_seq_one_letter_code
_entity_poly.pdbx_strand_id
1 'polypeptide(L)'
;MLATIMNCIYVSEIFRSEGIDTAIYSAFACGDMAELFSKDKVNESFSKGKVVFFGGGTGHPHFSTDTGIVLRAIEMDVDMILLA
;
A
#
# COMPACT_ATOMS: atom_id res chain seq x y z
N MET A 1 6.15 -11.49 -0.05
CA MET A 1 5.99 -10.14 0.55
C MET A 1 6.92 -9.11 -0.08
N LEU A 2 8.24 -9.35 -0.21
CA LEU A 2 9.13 -8.41 -0.92
C LEU A 2 8.73 -8.17 -2.40
N ALA A 3 8.33 -9.22 -3.11
CA ALA A 3 7.87 -9.09 -4.50
C ALA A 3 6.68 -8.12 -4.65
N THR A 4 5.77 -8.06 -3.67
CA THR A 4 4.64 -7.11 -3.75
C THR A 4 5.11 -5.68 -3.50
N ILE A 5 6.12 -5.46 -2.65
CA ILE A 5 6.77 -4.14 -2.51
C ILE A 5 7.44 -3.72 -3.81
N MET A 6 8.16 -4.64 -4.48
CA MET A 6 8.77 -4.36 -5.79
C MET A 6 7.72 -3.94 -6.83
N ASN A 7 6.59 -4.65 -6.88
CA ASN A 7 5.47 -4.28 -7.76
C ASN A 7 4.92 -2.88 -7.42
N CYS A 8 4.74 -2.56 -6.13
CA CYS A 8 4.30 -1.22 -5.72
C CYS A 8 5.28 -0.13 -6.18
N ILE A 9 6.59 -0.35 -6.05
CA ILE A 9 7.62 0.61 -6.50
C ILE A 9 7.51 0.83 -8.02
N TYR A 10 7.39 -0.24 -8.79
CA TYR A 10 7.30 -0.15 -10.24
C TYR A 10 6.04 0.58 -10.71
N VAL A 11 4.86 0.21 -10.18
CA VAL A 11 3.59 0.86 -10.53
C VAL A 11 3.55 2.31 -10.05
N SER A 12 4.12 2.60 -8.88
CA SER A 12 4.27 3.95 -8.35
C SER A 12 5.12 4.85 -9.24
N GLU A 13 6.19 4.32 -9.84
CA GLU A 13 6.97 5.07 -10.84
C GLU A 13 6.15 5.36 -12.10
N ILE A 14 5.39 4.38 -12.62
CA ILE A 14 4.51 4.57 -13.77
C ILE A 14 3.43 5.64 -13.47
N PHE A 15 2.83 5.62 -12.29
CA PHE A 15 1.82 6.62 -11.92
C PHE A 15 2.43 8.03 -11.84
N ARG A 16 3.62 8.15 -11.26
CA ARG A 16 4.31 9.43 -11.18
C ARG A 16 4.77 9.94 -12.55
N SER A 17 5.12 9.07 -13.49
CA SER A 17 5.43 9.50 -14.87
C SER A 17 4.21 10.09 -15.59
N GLU A 18 3.00 9.70 -15.19
CA GLU A 18 1.73 10.24 -15.68
C GLU A 18 1.20 11.42 -14.83
N GLY A 19 2.00 11.94 -13.88
CA GLY A 19 1.63 13.08 -13.04
C GLY A 19 0.69 12.74 -11.88
N ILE A 20 0.55 11.46 -11.51
CA ILE A 20 -0.26 11.02 -10.37
C ILE A 20 0.67 10.83 -9.16
N ASP A 21 0.42 11.60 -8.10
CA ASP A 21 1.18 11.47 -6.86
C ASP A 21 0.83 10.17 -6.12
N THR A 22 1.86 9.52 -5.58
CA THR A 22 1.73 8.22 -4.93
C THR A 22 2.43 8.17 -3.57
N ALA A 23 2.07 7.17 -2.77
CA ALA A 23 2.79 6.77 -1.57
C ALA A 23 2.78 5.25 -1.43
N ILE A 24 3.86 4.66 -0.91
CA ILE A 24 3.98 3.22 -0.69
C ILE A 24 4.14 2.97 0.80
N TYR A 25 3.26 2.15 1.37
CA TYR A 25 3.35 1.70 2.75
C TYR A 25 3.50 0.18 2.80
N SER A 26 4.30 -0.30 3.75
CA SER A 26 4.55 -1.74 3.94
C SER A 26 4.46 -2.16 5.40
N ALA A 27 4.20 -3.45 5.60
CA ALA A 27 4.13 -4.06 6.94
C ALA A 27 5.50 -4.08 7.67
N PHE A 28 6.59 -3.85 6.96
CA PHE A 28 7.96 -3.79 7.49
C PHE A 28 8.77 -2.77 6.69
N ALA A 29 9.79 -2.16 7.31
CA ALA A 29 10.65 -1.19 6.64
C ALA A 29 11.43 -1.82 5.48
N CYS A 30 11.42 -1.17 4.31
CA CYS A 30 12.05 -1.69 3.11
C CYS A 30 12.61 -0.56 2.23
N GLY A 31 13.86 -0.16 2.51
CA GLY A 31 14.52 0.95 1.81
C GLY A 31 13.80 2.29 2.01
N ASP A 32 14.16 3.27 1.18
CA ASP A 32 13.65 4.64 1.31
C ASP A 32 12.34 4.88 0.54
N MET A 33 11.95 3.93 -0.32
CA MET A 33 10.78 4.07 -1.20
C MET A 33 9.48 3.57 -0.56
N ALA A 34 9.55 2.78 0.52
CA ALA A 34 8.38 2.20 1.20
C ALA A 34 8.43 2.49 2.70
N GLU A 35 7.45 3.24 3.19
CA GLU A 35 7.32 3.60 4.59
C GLU A 35 6.62 2.50 5.39
N LEU A 36 6.90 2.40 6.69
CA LEU A 36 6.11 1.54 7.57
C LEU A 36 4.66 2.00 7.61
N PHE A 37 3.71 1.07 7.51
CA PHE A 37 2.29 1.38 7.63
C PHE A 37 1.96 2.12 8.93
N SER A 38 1.24 3.23 8.77
CA SER A 38 0.61 3.98 9.85
C SER A 38 -0.70 4.54 9.29
N LYS A 39 -1.82 4.24 9.97
CA LYS A 39 -3.15 4.73 9.58
C LYS A 39 -3.15 6.26 9.40
N ASP A 40 -2.49 6.98 10.30
CA ASP A 40 -2.41 8.45 10.25
C ASP A 40 -1.65 8.95 9.01
N LYS A 41 -0.49 8.36 8.70
CA LYS A 41 0.29 8.72 7.51
C LYS A 41 -0.46 8.42 6.21
N VAL A 42 -1.16 7.29 6.17
CA VAL A 42 -1.99 6.93 5.02
C VAL A 42 -3.12 7.94 4.84
N ASN A 43 -3.81 8.30 5.92
CA ASN A 43 -4.86 9.33 5.89
C ASN A 43 -4.33 10.70 5.47
N GLU A 44 -3.11 11.06 5.89
CA GLU A 44 -2.43 12.26 5.40
C GLU A 44 -2.19 12.19 3.89
N SER A 45 -1.73 11.05 3.37
CA SER A 45 -1.59 10.84 1.92
C SER A 45 -2.91 10.94 1.18
N PHE A 46 -4.00 10.37 1.72
CA PHE A 46 -5.34 10.51 1.16
C PHE A 46 -5.83 11.97 1.14
N SER A 47 -5.58 12.74 2.21
CA SER A 47 -5.93 14.16 2.27
C SER A 47 -5.21 15.01 1.21
N LYS A 48 -4.04 14.54 0.75
CA LYS A 48 -3.26 15.14 -0.34
C LYS A 48 -3.64 14.63 -1.72
N GLY A 49 -4.66 13.78 -1.84
CA GLY A 49 -5.12 13.21 -3.10
C GLY A 49 -4.17 12.17 -3.71
N LYS A 50 -3.27 11.57 -2.91
CA LYS A 50 -2.32 10.57 -3.40
C LYS A 50 -2.97 9.20 -3.59
N VAL A 51 -2.52 8.47 -4.61
CA VAL A 51 -2.78 7.03 -4.71
C VAL A 51 -1.86 6.29 -3.75
N VAL A 52 -2.44 5.47 -2.87
CA VAL A 52 -1.68 4.71 -1.88
C VAL A 52 -1.56 3.25 -2.27
N PHE A 53 -0.32 2.75 -2.27
CA PHE A 53 -0.01 1.33 -2.46
C PHE A 53 0.36 0.67 -1.14
N PHE A 54 -0.23 -0.50 -0.87
CA PHE A 54 0.13 -1.35 0.26
C PHE A 54 0.97 -2.55 -0.22
N GLY A 55 2.26 -2.53 0.11
CA GLY A 55 3.20 -3.62 -0.16
C GLY A 55 3.42 -4.50 1.08
N GLY A 56 3.95 -5.70 0.88
CA GLY A 56 4.36 -6.57 1.99
C GLY A 56 3.24 -7.36 2.67
N GLY A 57 1.99 -7.27 2.21
CA GLY A 57 0.87 -8.06 2.73
C GLY A 57 0.60 -7.78 4.22
N THR A 58 0.37 -8.82 5.02
CA THR A 58 0.20 -8.69 6.48
C THR A 58 1.54 -8.60 7.24
N GLY A 59 2.67 -8.78 6.55
CA GLY A 59 3.99 -8.92 7.18
C GLY A 59 4.26 -10.31 7.80
N HIS A 60 3.29 -11.22 7.76
CA HIS A 60 3.37 -12.52 8.42
C HIS A 60 3.26 -13.67 7.39
N PRO A 61 4.00 -14.78 7.58
CA PRO A 61 3.86 -15.97 6.73
C PRO A 61 2.49 -16.62 6.90
N HIS A 62 2.10 -17.44 5.92
CA HIS A 62 0.82 -18.19 5.89
C HIS A 62 -0.46 -17.36 5.67
N PHE A 63 -0.34 -16.07 5.35
CA PHE A 63 -1.45 -15.21 4.92
C PHE A 63 -1.44 -14.99 3.42
N SER A 64 -2.62 -14.95 2.81
CA SER A 64 -2.78 -14.60 1.39
C SER A 64 -2.86 -13.08 1.21
N THR A 65 -2.72 -12.64 -0.04
CA THR A 65 -2.95 -11.23 -0.41
C THR A 65 -4.38 -10.80 -0.08
N ASP A 66 -5.36 -11.69 -0.26
CA ASP A 66 -6.77 -11.42 0.03
C ASP A 66 -7.00 -11.16 1.53
N THR A 67 -6.33 -11.90 2.42
CA THR A 67 -6.37 -11.58 3.85
C THR A 67 -5.73 -10.23 4.14
N GLY A 68 -4.62 -9.92 3.46
CA GLY A 68 -3.94 -8.64 3.57
C GLY A 68 -4.80 -7.44 3.18
N ILE A 69 -5.50 -7.52 2.04
CA ILE A 69 -6.35 -6.42 1.58
C ILE A 69 -7.58 -6.24 2.47
N VAL A 70 -8.19 -7.33 2.97
CA VAL A 70 -9.30 -7.25 3.94
C VAL A 70 -8.85 -6.56 5.23
N LEU A 71 -7.66 -6.89 5.74
CA LEU A 71 -7.10 -6.21 6.92
C LEU A 71 -6.95 -4.71 6.67
N ARG A 72 -6.34 -4.31 5.54
CA ARG A 72 -6.14 -2.89 5.20
C ARG A 72 -7.46 -2.16 4.98
N ALA A 73 -8.44 -2.82 4.36
CA ALA A 73 -9.77 -2.27 4.16
C ALA A 73 -10.45 -1.92 5.48
N ILE A 74 -10.37 -2.81 6.47
CA ILE A 74 -10.91 -2.58 7.82
C ILE A 74 -10.13 -1.46 8.52
N GLU A 75 -8.78 -1.50 8.49
CA GLU A 75 -7.97 -0.48 9.16
C GLU A 75 -8.18 0.92 8.56
N MET A 76 -8.45 1.01 7.26
CA MET A 76 -8.63 2.27 6.54
C MET A 76 -10.10 2.68 6.37
N ASP A 77 -11.04 1.94 6.96
CA ASP A 77 -12.49 2.22 6.90
C ASP A 77 -13.01 2.43 5.47
N VAL A 78 -12.55 1.60 4.51
CA VAL A 78 -12.93 1.73 3.10
C VAL A 78 -14.34 1.21 2.83
N ASP A 79 -15.04 1.82 1.87
CA ASP A 79 -16.43 1.44 1.54
C ASP A 79 -16.54 0.07 0.84
N MET A 80 -15.56 -0.31 0.03
CA MET A 80 -15.60 -1.53 -0.78
C MET A 80 -14.20 -2.03 -1.16
N ILE A 81 -14.07 -3.35 -1.32
CA ILE A 81 -12.92 -4.00 -1.95
C ILE A 81 -13.34 -4.45 -3.35
N LEU A 82 -12.56 -4.06 -4.36
CA LEU A 82 -12.71 -4.56 -5.74
C LEU A 82 -11.75 -5.74 -5.95
N LEU A 83 -12.30 -6.93 -6.21
CA LEU A 83 -11.56 -8.18 -6.46
C LEU A 83 -11.92 -8.72 -7.85
N ALA A 84 -10.94 -9.34 -8.52
CA ALA A 84 -11.09 -9.98 -9.83
C ALA A 84 -10.84 -11.49 -9.74
#